data_AF-A0A561X470-F1
#
_entry.id   AF-A0A561X470-F1
#
_cell.length_a   1.000
_cell.length_b   1.000
_cell.length_c   1.000
_cell.angle_alpha   90.00
_cell.angle_beta   90.00
_cell.angle_gamma   90.00
#
_symmetry.space_group_name_H-M   'P 1'
#
loop_
_entity.id
_entity.type
_entity.pdbx_description
1 polymer ?
#
loop_
_entity_poly.entity_id
_entity_poly.type
_entity_poly.pdbx_seq_one_letter_code
_entity_poly.pdbx_strand_id
1 'polypeptide(L)'
;MKSWLIAGLLSLLFPGLGQIYNRQTSKGLVLMLLQFVFILVGILTMGFLGAPAVILWIWGIVDAIINAQKRDRQNMKQPFTTSDKSLYVYVELGIGAVIAIVLVFLVWKIGTGIYCEPHPDKKVVKEDAVQYLTEKYEQEFEITKVKFNCYPYNTFEIKAYSLNNPDVTITMYAPSTGDEFSDDYISKLWDKESKEELKPLVEKFYPESPPFRADIIINCR
;
A
#
# COMPACT_ATOMS: atom_id res chain seq x y z
N MET A 1 31.83 -10.35 -13.80
CA MET A 1 30.59 -11.13 -14.10
C MET A 1 30.40 -11.19 -15.61
N LYS A 2 29.82 -12.28 -16.15
CA LYS A 2 29.53 -12.37 -17.60
C LYS A 2 28.50 -11.30 -17.99
N SER A 3 28.66 -10.64 -19.13
CA SER A 3 27.86 -9.45 -19.48
C SER A 3 26.36 -9.77 -19.62
N TRP A 4 26.02 -10.98 -20.06
CA TRP A 4 24.63 -11.44 -20.17
C TRP A 4 23.93 -11.60 -18.82
N LEU A 5 24.67 -11.92 -17.75
CA LEU A 5 24.10 -11.97 -16.40
C LEU A 5 23.74 -10.56 -15.94
N ILE A 6 24.60 -9.57 -16.19
CA ILE A 6 24.35 -8.17 -15.83
C ILE A 6 23.12 -7.66 -16.60
N ALA A 7 23.07 -7.91 -17.91
CA ALA A 7 21.92 -7.51 -18.75
C ALA A 7 20.61 -8.14 -18.25
N GLY A 8 20.64 -9.43 -17.91
CA GLY A 8 19.47 -10.14 -17.36
C GLY A 8 19.02 -9.58 -16.02
N LEU A 9 19.94 -9.33 -15.09
CA LEU A 9 19.63 -8.74 -13.78
C LEU A 9 19.06 -7.32 -13.92
N LEU A 10 19.59 -6.52 -14.83
CA LEU A 10 19.05 -5.19 -15.11
C LEU A 10 17.62 -5.26 -15.65
N SER A 11 17.34 -6.14 -16.62
CA SER A 11 15.97 -6.35 -17.10
C SER A 11 15.04 -7.00 -16.08
N LEU A 12 15.59 -7.77 -15.13
CA LEU A 12 14.83 -8.31 -14.00
C LEU A 12 14.40 -7.18 -13.06
N LEU A 13 15.24 -6.18 -12.82
CA LEU A 13 14.87 -5.00 -12.02
C LEU A 13 13.77 -4.19 -12.72
N PHE A 14 13.94 -3.92 -14.02
CA PHE A 14 12.91 -3.25 -14.82
C PHE A 14 13.09 -3.56 -16.31
N PRO A 15 12.02 -3.94 -17.04
CA PRO A 15 12.08 -4.15 -18.49
C PRO A 15 12.68 -2.96 -19.23
N GLY A 16 13.69 -3.22 -20.06
CA GLY A 16 14.38 -2.20 -20.86
C GLY A 16 15.76 -1.79 -20.35
N LEU A 17 16.07 -1.96 -19.06
CA LEU A 17 17.40 -1.62 -18.52
C LEU A 17 18.51 -2.51 -19.11
N GLY A 18 18.26 -3.82 -19.26
CA GLY A 18 19.20 -4.73 -19.88
C GLY A 18 19.44 -4.43 -21.37
N GLN A 19 18.41 -3.96 -22.09
CA GLN A 19 18.52 -3.49 -23.47
C GLN A 19 19.38 -2.22 -23.57
N ILE A 20 19.22 -1.26 -22.65
CA ILE A 20 20.07 -0.06 -22.57
C ILE A 20 21.53 -0.45 -22.30
N TYR A 21 21.77 -1.35 -21.35
CA TYR A 21 23.10 -1.91 -21.10
C TYR A 21 23.70 -2.59 -22.34
N ASN A 22 22.85 -3.20 -23.17
CA ASN A 22 23.22 -3.82 -24.44
C ASN A 22 23.36 -2.84 -25.61
N ARG A 23 23.24 -1.52 -25.39
CA ARG A 23 23.26 -0.46 -26.43
C ARG A 23 22.07 -0.47 -27.36
N GLN A 24 20.97 -1.08 -26.93
CA GLN A 24 19.69 -1.06 -27.63
C GLN A 24 18.75 -0.05 -26.95
N THR A 25 19.20 1.21 -26.81
CA THR A 25 18.52 2.25 -26.00
C THR A 25 17.09 2.50 -26.45
N SER A 26 16.85 2.64 -27.76
CA SER A 26 15.50 2.81 -28.32
C SER A 26 14.57 1.64 -27.97
N LYS A 27 15.06 0.42 -28.12
CA LYS A 27 14.33 -0.80 -27.75
C LYS A 27 14.04 -0.85 -26.25
N GLY A 28 15.00 -0.45 -25.43
CA GLY A 28 14.84 -0.35 -23.99
C GLY A 28 13.75 0.63 -23.58
N LEU A 29 13.73 1.84 -24.16
CA LEU A 29 12.70 2.84 -23.88
C LEU A 29 11.31 2.40 -24.34
N VAL A 30 11.19 1.77 -25.51
CA VAL A 30 9.92 1.20 -25.99
C VAL A 30 9.41 0.12 -25.04
N LEU A 31 10.29 -0.76 -24.56
CA LEU A 31 9.94 -1.77 -23.56
C LEU A 31 9.44 -1.16 -22.25
N MET A 32 10.11 -0.11 -21.75
CA MET A 32 9.69 0.61 -20.55
C MET A 32 8.28 1.20 -20.70
N LEU A 33 8.01 1.84 -21.85
CA LEU A 33 6.71 2.45 -22.11
C LEU A 33 5.60 1.41 -22.26
N LEU A 34 5.84 0.32 -23.01
CA LEU A 34 4.88 -0.76 -23.16
C LEU A 34 4.58 -1.44 -21.81
N GLN A 35 5.61 -1.65 -20.99
CA GLN A 35 5.44 -2.18 -19.64
C GLN A 35 4.53 -1.27 -18.81
N PHE A 36 4.77 0.04 -18.83
CA PHE A 36 3.94 1.02 -18.14
C PHE A 36 2.48 0.96 -18.59
N VAL A 37 2.22 0.93 -19.90
CA VAL A 37 0.87 0.84 -20.45
C VAL A 37 0.15 -0.44 -20.02
N PHE A 38 0.81 -1.61 -20.09
CA PHE A 38 0.18 -2.86 -19.67
C PHE A 38 -0.11 -2.92 -18.17
N ILE A 39 0.76 -2.33 -17.33
CA ILE A 39 0.48 -2.23 -15.90
C ILE A 39 -0.73 -1.32 -15.66
N LEU A 40 -0.83 -0.17 -16.35
CA LEU A 40 -2.00 0.71 -16.23
C LEU A 40 -3.30 0.01 -16.67
N VAL A 41 -3.27 -0.74 -17.77
CA VAL A 41 -4.42 -1.55 -18.21
C VAL A 41 -4.78 -2.61 -17.17
N GLY A 42 -3.78 -3.26 -16.57
CA GLY A 42 -3.98 -4.18 -15.44
C GLY A 42 -4.66 -3.49 -14.27
N ILE A 43 -4.19 -2.30 -13.86
CA ILE A 43 -4.81 -1.50 -12.80
C ILE A 43 -6.25 -1.16 -13.15
N LEU A 44 -6.54 -0.64 -14.35
CA LEU A 44 -7.89 -0.24 -14.74
C LEU A 44 -8.89 -1.40 -14.84
N THR A 45 -8.40 -2.62 -15.06
CA THR A 45 -9.23 -3.83 -15.21
C THR A 45 -9.24 -4.71 -13.97
N MET A 46 -8.87 -4.17 -12.80
CA MET A 46 -8.74 -4.91 -11.53
C MET A 46 -7.86 -6.18 -11.67
N GLY A 47 -6.87 -6.14 -12.55
CA GLY A 47 -5.93 -7.22 -12.82
C GLY A 47 -6.32 -8.17 -13.96
N PHE A 48 -7.55 -8.10 -14.50
CA PHE A 48 -8.03 -9.03 -15.53
C PHE A 48 -7.15 -9.03 -16.80
N LEU A 49 -6.72 -7.85 -17.26
CA LEU A 49 -5.83 -7.68 -18.41
C LEU A 49 -4.37 -7.40 -18.01
N GLY A 50 -3.94 -7.80 -16.80
CA GLY A 50 -2.57 -7.59 -16.31
C GLY A 50 -1.54 -8.59 -16.83
N ALA A 51 -1.97 -9.76 -17.33
CA ALA A 51 -1.07 -10.82 -17.79
C ALA A 51 -0.06 -10.41 -18.88
N PRO A 52 -0.40 -9.56 -19.88
CA PRO A 52 0.55 -9.06 -20.87
C PRO A 52 1.77 -8.36 -20.26
N ALA A 53 1.63 -7.68 -19.12
CA ALA A 53 2.75 -7.04 -18.43
C ALA A 53 3.78 -8.06 -17.92
N VAL A 54 3.33 -9.21 -17.44
CA VAL A 54 4.20 -10.30 -16.96
C VAL A 54 4.91 -10.97 -18.14
N ILE A 55 4.17 -11.23 -19.21
CA ILE A 55 4.72 -11.85 -20.44
C ILE A 55 5.81 -10.95 -21.04
N LEU A 56 5.54 -9.64 -21.16
CA LEU A 56 6.50 -8.67 -21.67
C LEU A 56 7.75 -8.59 -20.79
N TRP A 57 7.60 -8.67 -19.46
CA TRP A 57 8.72 -8.65 -18.53
C TRP A 57 9.64 -9.86 -18.72
N ILE A 58 9.08 -11.07 -18.74
CA ILE A 58 9.85 -12.31 -18.98
C ILE A 58 10.55 -12.25 -20.33
N TRP A 59 9.84 -11.81 -21.37
CA TRP A 59 10.40 -11.64 -22.71
C TRP A 59 11.58 -10.65 -22.71
N GLY A 60 11.44 -9.51 -22.01
CA GLY A 60 12.49 -8.50 -21.88
C GLY A 60 13.75 -9.01 -21.21
N ILE A 61 13.63 -9.92 -20.23
CA ILE A 61 14.78 -10.58 -19.58
C ILE A 61 15.50 -11.51 -20.56
N VAL A 62 14.76 -12.40 -21.22
CA VAL A 62 15.31 -13.36 -22.20
C VAL A 62 15.98 -12.62 -23.35
N ASP A 63 15.33 -11.60 -23.88
CA ASP A 63 15.86 -10.76 -24.95
C ASP A 63 17.17 -10.06 -24.54
N ALA A 64 17.26 -9.53 -23.32
CA ALA A 64 18.48 -8.89 -22.83
C ALA A 64 19.64 -9.89 -22.71
N ILE A 65 19.38 -11.11 -22.23
CA ILE A 65 20.40 -12.16 -22.12
C ILE A 65 20.91 -12.58 -23.50
N ILE A 66 20.01 -12.86 -24.44
CA ILE A 66 20.38 -13.34 -25.78
C ILE A 66 21.18 -12.26 -26.53
N ASN A 67 20.75 -11.00 -26.46
CA ASN A 67 21.44 -9.92 -27.15
C ASN A 67 22.80 -9.59 -26.53
N ALA A 68 22.94 -9.69 -25.21
CA ALA A 68 24.24 -9.56 -24.54
C ALA A 68 25.23 -10.63 -25.01
N GLN A 69 24.79 -11.90 -25.10
CA GLN A 69 25.63 -12.99 -25.62
C GLN A 69 26.01 -12.78 -27.09
N LYS A 70 25.08 -12.31 -27.93
CA LYS A 70 25.37 -11.99 -29.33
C LYS A 70 26.42 -10.89 -29.43
N ARG A 71 26.29 -9.83 -28.63
CA ARG A 71 27.27 -8.73 -28.56
C ARG A 71 28.64 -9.24 -28.13
N ASP A 72 28.72 -10.02 -27.05
CA ASP A 72 30.00 -10.55 -26.57
C ASP A 72 30.69 -11.42 -27.65
N ARG A 73 29.92 -12.26 -28.35
CA ARG A 73 30.44 -13.06 -29.48
C ARG A 73 30.92 -12.22 -30.66
N GLN A 74 30.29 -11.09 -30.93
CA GLN A 74 30.67 -10.17 -32.01
C GLN A 74 31.91 -9.33 -31.62
N ASN A 75 31.97 -8.83 -30.38
CA ASN A 75 33.10 -8.07 -29.88
C ASN A 75 34.36 -8.93 -29.71
N MET A 76 34.24 -10.24 -29.47
CA MET A 76 35.39 -11.16 -29.53
C MET A 76 36.04 -11.22 -30.93
N LYS A 77 35.34 -10.80 -31.99
CA LYS A 77 35.87 -10.78 -33.37
C LYS A 77 36.51 -9.44 -33.78
N GLN A 78 36.37 -8.38 -32.97
CA GLN A 78 36.99 -7.06 -33.22
C GLN A 78 37.51 -6.46 -31.90
N PRO A 79 38.84 -6.41 -31.65
CA PRO A 79 39.37 -5.88 -30.40
C PRO A 79 39.06 -4.38 -30.30
N PHE A 80 38.24 -4.00 -29.32
CA PHE A 80 37.71 -2.65 -29.19
C PHE A 80 38.66 -1.76 -28.37
N THR A 81 39.06 -0.63 -28.95
CA THR A 81 39.76 0.47 -28.26
C THR A 81 38.86 1.06 -27.18
N THR A 82 39.25 0.86 -25.92
CA THR A 82 38.43 1.06 -24.74
C THR A 82 38.80 2.39 -24.07
N SER A 83 37.99 3.44 -24.20
CA SER A 83 38.04 4.57 -23.24
C SER A 83 36.74 5.38 -23.23
N ASP A 84 36.36 6.07 -24.32
CA ASP A 84 35.26 7.07 -24.26
C ASP A 84 33.84 6.50 -24.23
N LYS A 85 33.63 5.30 -24.79
CA LYS A 85 32.28 4.76 -24.90
C LYS A 85 31.76 4.17 -23.59
N SER A 86 32.62 3.84 -22.63
CA SER A 86 32.18 3.22 -21.37
C SER A 86 31.31 4.17 -20.52
N LEU A 87 31.73 5.44 -20.37
CA LEU A 87 31.02 6.46 -19.61
C LEU A 87 29.59 6.69 -20.12
N TYR A 88 29.43 6.75 -21.46
CA TYR A 88 28.13 6.92 -22.10
C TYR A 88 27.13 5.79 -21.74
N VAL A 89 27.59 4.54 -21.54
CA VAL A 89 26.70 3.45 -21.07
C VAL A 89 26.10 3.79 -19.71
N TYR A 90 26.96 4.22 -18.78
CA TYR A 90 26.56 4.45 -17.39
C TYR A 90 25.63 5.65 -17.28
N VAL A 91 25.83 6.68 -18.10
CA VAL A 91 24.92 7.82 -18.21
C VAL A 91 23.55 7.37 -18.74
N GLU A 92 23.50 6.64 -19.86
CA GLU A 92 22.23 6.12 -20.40
C GLU A 92 21.51 5.20 -19.41
N LEU A 93 22.26 4.35 -18.70
CA LEU A 93 21.71 3.47 -17.67
C LEU A 93 21.18 4.26 -16.48
N GLY A 94 21.90 5.32 -16.06
CA GLY A 94 21.46 6.22 -15.00
C GLY A 94 20.15 6.91 -15.36
N ILE A 95 20.06 7.48 -16.57
CA ILE A 95 18.82 8.08 -17.10
C ILE A 95 17.70 7.04 -17.15
N GLY A 96 17.97 5.86 -17.69
CA GLY A 96 17.01 4.75 -17.76
C GLY A 96 16.50 4.32 -16.37
N ALA A 97 17.37 4.30 -15.36
CA ALA A 97 17.00 3.99 -13.99
C ALA A 97 16.11 5.09 -13.38
N VAL A 98 16.41 6.37 -13.62
CA VAL A 98 15.53 7.48 -13.21
C VAL A 98 14.16 7.36 -13.86
N ILE A 99 14.09 7.07 -15.16
CA ILE A 99 12.83 6.86 -15.87
C ILE A 99 12.06 5.69 -15.25
N ALA A 100 12.71 4.55 -15.01
CA ALA A 100 12.07 3.39 -14.39
C ALA A 100 11.48 3.73 -13.00
N ILE A 101 12.23 4.46 -12.16
CA ILE A 101 11.76 4.90 -10.84
C ILE A 101 10.54 5.82 -10.97
N VAL A 102 10.59 6.79 -11.90
CA VAL A 102 9.47 7.70 -12.16
C VAL A 102 8.23 6.92 -12.62
N LEU A 103 8.39 5.96 -13.54
CA LEU A 103 7.27 5.14 -14.03
C LEU A 103 6.67 4.30 -12.89
N VAL A 104 7.49 3.68 -12.04
CA VAL A 104 7.00 2.93 -10.87
C VAL A 104 6.23 3.84 -9.91
N PHE A 105 6.75 5.03 -9.63
CA PHE A 105 6.08 6.01 -8.78
C PHE A 105 4.75 6.49 -9.37
N LEU A 106 4.70 6.75 -10.68
CA LEU A 106 3.48 7.14 -11.38
C LEU A 106 2.42 6.04 -11.33
N VAL A 107 2.80 4.79 -11.62
CA VAL A 107 1.90 3.63 -11.51
C VAL A 107 1.34 3.53 -10.11
N TRP A 108 2.19 3.63 -9.09
CA TRP A 108 1.75 3.54 -7.69
C TRP A 108 0.78 4.67 -7.37
N LYS A 109 1.12 5.93 -7.71
CA LYS A 109 0.25 7.08 -7.49
C LYS A 109 -1.11 6.93 -8.16
N ILE A 110 -1.13 6.55 -9.44
CA ILE A 110 -2.36 6.34 -10.21
C ILE A 110 -3.19 5.21 -9.59
N GLY A 111 -2.59 4.06 -9.29
CA GLY A 111 -3.27 2.93 -8.66
C GLY A 111 -3.89 3.29 -7.31
N THR A 112 -3.15 3.99 -6.45
CA THR A 112 -3.70 4.45 -5.16
C THR A 112 -4.77 5.52 -5.31
N GLY A 113 -4.69 6.39 -6.32
CA GLY A 113 -5.75 7.37 -6.57
C GLY A 113 -7.05 6.69 -6.99
N ILE A 114 -6.97 5.71 -7.89
CA ILE A 114 -8.16 5.01 -8.41
C ILE A 114 -8.85 4.17 -7.31
N TYR A 115 -8.07 3.50 -6.46
CA TYR A 115 -8.62 2.53 -5.50
C TYR A 115 -8.71 3.02 -4.06
N CYS A 116 -7.89 3.99 -3.67
CA CYS A 116 -7.72 4.41 -2.28
C CYS A 116 -8.10 5.86 -2.00
N GLU A 117 -8.79 6.51 -2.94
CA GLU A 117 -9.43 7.80 -2.68
C GLU A 117 -10.72 7.57 -1.86
N PRO A 118 -10.84 8.17 -0.66
CA PRO A 118 -12.00 7.97 0.20
C PRO A 118 -13.25 8.59 -0.42
N HIS A 119 -14.28 7.77 -0.59
CA HIS A 119 -15.63 8.23 -0.90
C HIS A 119 -16.58 7.69 0.16
N PRO A 120 -17.35 8.54 0.87
CA PRO A 120 -17.37 10.02 0.80
C PRO A 120 -16.12 10.70 1.42
N ASP A 121 -16.00 12.03 1.28
CA ASP A 121 -14.89 12.81 1.87
C ASP A 121 -14.84 12.60 3.39
N LYS A 122 -13.63 12.53 3.96
CA LYS A 122 -13.41 12.39 5.41
C LYS A 122 -14.13 13.44 6.25
N LYS A 123 -14.38 14.65 5.72
CA LYS A 123 -15.15 15.69 6.40
C LYS A 123 -16.62 15.31 6.56
N VAL A 124 -17.23 14.78 5.50
CA VAL A 124 -18.62 14.30 5.51
C VAL A 124 -18.74 13.15 6.51
N VAL A 125 -17.84 12.16 6.42
CA VAL A 125 -17.79 11.04 7.37
C VAL A 125 -17.64 11.51 8.82
N LYS A 126 -16.88 12.59 9.06
CA LYS A 126 -16.71 13.16 10.39
C LYS A 126 -18.04 13.75 10.90
N GLU A 127 -18.74 14.52 10.08
CA GLU A 127 -20.02 15.14 10.41
C GLU A 127 -21.09 14.07 10.69
N ASP A 128 -21.21 13.08 9.82
CA ASP A 128 -22.14 11.95 9.96
C ASP A 128 -21.85 11.13 11.24
N ALA A 129 -20.57 10.89 11.56
CA ALA A 129 -20.19 10.16 12.76
C ALA A 129 -20.54 10.92 14.05
N VAL A 130 -20.37 12.25 14.07
CA VAL A 130 -20.80 13.08 15.21
C VAL A 130 -22.30 13.01 15.38
N GLN A 131 -23.05 13.15 14.29
CA GLN A 131 -24.50 13.08 14.30
C GLN A 131 -24.98 11.72 14.82
N TYR A 132 -24.44 10.62 14.28
CA TYR A 132 -24.77 9.26 14.71
C TYR A 132 -24.57 9.04 16.22
N LEU A 133 -23.41 9.41 16.76
CA LEU A 133 -23.12 9.22 18.18
C LEU A 133 -24.03 10.09 19.06
N THR A 134 -24.25 11.33 18.65
CA THR A 134 -25.06 12.30 19.41
C THR A 134 -26.52 11.86 19.46
N GLU A 135 -27.08 11.41 18.34
CA GLU A 135 -28.45 10.90 18.27
C GLU A 135 -28.62 9.59 19.04
N LYS A 136 -27.63 8.67 18.94
CA LYS A 136 -27.73 7.34 19.56
C LYS A 136 -27.58 7.37 21.09
N TYR A 137 -26.73 8.24 21.61
CA TYR A 137 -26.37 8.25 23.03
C TYR A 137 -26.84 9.51 23.78
N GLU A 138 -27.45 10.46 23.09
CA GLU A 138 -27.92 11.74 23.66
C GLU A 138 -26.80 12.49 24.40
N GLN A 139 -25.58 12.44 23.88
CA GLN A 139 -24.37 13.03 24.45
C GLN A 139 -23.53 13.71 23.37
N GLU A 140 -22.70 14.68 23.77
CA GLU A 140 -21.78 15.32 22.85
C GLU A 140 -20.48 14.52 22.71
N PHE A 141 -19.98 14.38 21.48
CA PHE A 141 -18.77 13.65 21.15
C PHE A 141 -17.84 14.50 20.29
N GLU A 142 -16.53 14.31 20.47
CA GLU A 142 -15.50 14.92 19.63
C GLU A 142 -14.71 13.85 18.87
N ILE A 143 -14.63 14.03 17.54
CA ILE A 143 -13.86 13.16 16.65
C ILE A 143 -12.41 13.64 16.57
N THR A 144 -11.49 12.81 17.04
CA THR A 144 -10.05 13.09 17.06
C THR A 144 -9.36 12.69 15.77
N LYS A 145 -9.81 11.59 15.14
CA LYS A 145 -9.13 11.02 13.96
C LYS A 145 -10.11 10.29 13.05
N VAL A 146 -9.99 10.54 11.76
CA VAL A 146 -10.67 9.79 10.69
C VAL A 146 -9.62 9.19 9.76
N LYS A 147 -9.54 7.86 9.71
CA LYS A 147 -8.60 7.12 8.87
C LYS A 147 -9.37 6.25 7.90
N PHE A 148 -9.08 6.38 6.61
CA PHE A 148 -9.64 5.50 5.59
C PHE A 148 -8.72 4.28 5.38
N ASN A 149 -9.28 3.08 5.50
CA ASN A 149 -8.61 1.81 5.27
C ASN A 149 -9.06 1.27 3.89
N CYS A 150 -8.29 1.61 2.86
CA CYS A 150 -8.56 1.22 1.45
C CYS A 150 -8.56 -0.30 1.19
N TYR A 151 -7.82 -1.08 1.96
CA TYR A 151 -7.75 -2.53 1.73
C TYR A 151 -7.73 -3.28 3.06
N PRO A 152 -8.47 -4.40 3.21
CA PRO A 152 -9.32 -5.05 2.20
C PRO A 152 -10.80 -4.61 2.22
N TYR A 153 -11.24 -3.85 3.22
CA TYR A 153 -12.67 -3.67 3.51
C TYR A 153 -13.25 -2.30 3.10
N ASN A 154 -12.44 -1.34 2.64
CA ASN A 154 -12.89 0.03 2.33
C ASN A 154 -13.73 0.63 3.47
N THR A 155 -13.13 0.73 4.67
CA THR A 155 -13.81 1.24 5.86
C THR A 155 -13.10 2.46 6.43
N PHE A 156 -13.87 3.38 6.99
CA PHE A 156 -13.38 4.45 7.84
C PHE A 156 -13.26 3.92 9.27
N GLU A 157 -12.06 4.03 9.82
CA GLU A 157 -11.77 3.87 11.24
C GLU A 157 -11.77 5.27 11.87
N ILE A 158 -12.70 5.51 12.79
CA ILE A 158 -12.96 6.80 13.38
C ILE A 158 -12.69 6.70 14.88
N LYS A 159 -11.93 7.64 15.43
CA LYS A 159 -11.67 7.73 16.87
C LYS A 159 -12.37 8.92 17.48
N ALA A 160 -13.09 8.68 18.57
CA ALA A 160 -13.87 9.69 19.26
C ALA A 160 -13.71 9.58 20.78
N TYR A 161 -14.13 10.61 21.50
CA TYR A 161 -14.39 10.55 22.94
C TYR A 161 -15.68 11.29 23.26
N SER A 162 -16.38 10.84 24.31
CA SER A 162 -17.53 11.56 24.86
C SER A 162 -17.04 12.74 25.70
N LEU A 163 -17.68 13.90 25.61
CA LEU A 163 -17.36 15.04 26.47
C LEU A 163 -17.67 14.75 27.95
N ASN A 164 -18.58 13.82 28.23
CA ASN A 164 -18.89 13.37 29.58
C ASN A 164 -17.85 12.39 30.13
N ASN A 165 -17.18 11.64 29.25
CA ASN A 165 -16.20 10.61 29.60
C ASN A 165 -14.96 10.71 28.71
N PRO A 166 -14.13 11.76 28.86
CA PRO A 166 -13.01 12.04 27.95
C PRO A 166 -11.91 10.98 28.00
N ASP A 167 -11.81 10.22 29.10
CA ASP A 167 -10.82 9.15 29.25
C ASP A 167 -11.16 7.90 28.42
N VAL A 168 -12.40 7.80 27.92
CA VAL A 168 -12.86 6.64 27.14
C VAL A 168 -12.70 6.93 25.66
N THR A 169 -11.66 6.34 25.06
CA THR A 169 -11.46 6.40 23.60
C THR A 169 -12.35 5.37 22.90
N ILE A 170 -13.18 5.86 22.00
CA ILE A 170 -14.15 5.11 21.19
C ILE A 170 -13.54 4.86 19.81
N THR A 171 -13.75 3.67 19.28
CA THR A 171 -13.46 3.31 17.90
C THR A 171 -14.77 3.00 17.17
N MET A 172 -14.98 3.69 16.07
CA MET A 172 -16.11 3.43 15.18
C MET A 172 -15.61 2.96 13.82
N TYR A 173 -16.42 2.14 13.17
CA TYR A 173 -16.23 1.73 11.79
C TYR A 173 -17.43 2.17 10.96
N ALA A 174 -17.17 2.87 9.86
CA ALA A 174 -18.15 3.21 8.86
C ALA A 174 -17.73 2.60 7.50
N PRO A 175 -18.59 1.89 6.79
CA PRO A 175 -18.28 1.43 5.44
C PRO A 175 -18.16 2.62 4.47
N SER A 176 -17.34 2.48 3.43
CA SER A 176 -17.28 3.44 2.32
C SER A 176 -18.57 3.46 1.49
N THR A 177 -19.32 2.36 1.53
CA THR A 177 -20.60 2.18 0.83
C THR A 177 -21.63 1.61 1.79
N GLY A 178 -22.72 2.36 2.02
CA GLY A 178 -23.77 2.01 2.97
C GLY A 178 -23.73 2.90 4.23
N ASP A 179 -24.79 2.80 5.04
CA ASP A 179 -25.07 3.78 6.10
C ASP A 179 -24.88 3.19 7.52
N GLU A 180 -24.45 1.94 7.63
CA GLU A 180 -24.34 1.27 8.94
C GLU A 180 -23.03 1.59 9.65
N PHE A 181 -23.10 2.53 10.59
CA PHE A 181 -22.05 2.76 11.57
C PHE A 181 -22.08 1.69 12.65
N SER A 182 -20.90 1.20 13.01
CA SER A 182 -20.66 0.41 14.21
C SER A 182 -19.71 1.14 15.14
N ASP A 183 -19.96 1.04 16.45
CA ASP A 183 -19.13 1.66 17.47
C ASP A 183 -18.94 0.72 18.66
N ASP A 184 -17.86 0.93 19.40
CA ASP A 184 -17.55 0.17 20.61
C ASP A 184 -17.85 0.94 21.91
N TYR A 185 -18.60 2.05 21.86
CA TYR A 185 -18.72 2.99 22.99
C TYR A 185 -19.23 2.33 24.27
N ILE A 186 -20.39 1.66 24.21
CA ILE A 186 -20.99 1.00 25.37
C ILE A 186 -20.05 -0.05 25.97
N SER A 187 -19.38 -0.83 25.11
CA SER A 187 -18.41 -1.83 25.58
C SER A 187 -17.23 -1.17 26.28
N LYS A 188 -16.72 -0.03 25.78
CA LYS A 188 -15.61 0.71 26.39
C LYS A 188 -16.01 1.41 27.68
N LEU A 189 -17.21 1.97 27.73
CA LEU A 189 -17.75 2.62 28.92
C LEU A 189 -17.93 1.60 30.05
N TRP A 190 -18.59 0.47 29.76
CA TRP A 190 -18.79 -0.58 30.75
C TRP A 190 -17.48 -1.23 31.21
N ASP A 191 -16.48 -1.39 30.33
CA ASP A 191 -15.15 -1.87 30.74
C ASP A 191 -14.50 -0.91 31.75
N LYS A 192 -14.62 0.41 31.55
CA LYS A 192 -14.16 1.43 32.50
C LYS A 192 -14.92 1.34 33.82
N GLU A 193 -16.25 1.43 33.79
CA GLU A 193 -17.11 1.42 34.98
C GLU A 193 -16.92 0.13 35.79
N SER A 194 -16.95 -1.03 35.13
CA SER A 194 -16.75 -2.33 35.77
C SER A 194 -15.37 -2.45 36.41
N LYS A 195 -14.34 -1.90 35.76
CA LYS A 195 -12.99 -1.88 36.34
C LYS A 195 -12.93 -1.00 37.58
N GLU A 196 -13.57 0.17 37.58
CA GLU A 196 -13.61 1.08 38.72
C GLU A 196 -14.37 0.48 39.91
N GLU A 197 -15.44 -0.28 39.67
CA GLU A 197 -16.22 -0.94 40.71
C GLU A 197 -15.58 -2.24 41.23
N LEU A 198 -15.10 -3.10 40.32
CA LEU A 198 -14.60 -4.43 40.70
C LEU A 198 -13.19 -4.40 41.27
N LYS A 199 -12.32 -3.51 40.77
CA LYS A 199 -10.94 -3.42 41.23
C LYS A 199 -10.81 -3.29 42.76
N PRO A 200 -11.48 -2.34 43.45
CA PRO A 200 -11.36 -2.22 44.91
C PRO A 200 -11.92 -3.45 45.66
N LEU A 201 -12.93 -4.13 45.10
CA LEU A 201 -13.47 -5.35 45.68
C LEU A 201 -12.47 -6.51 45.57
N VAL A 202 -11.86 -6.68 44.40
CA VAL A 202 -10.85 -7.73 44.18
C VAL A 202 -9.61 -7.46 45.04
N GLU A 203 -9.12 -6.24 45.11
CA GLU A 203 -7.99 -5.87 45.99
C GLU A 203 -8.31 -6.11 47.47
N LYS A 204 -9.57 -5.90 47.89
CA LYS A 204 -10.02 -6.15 49.27
C LYS A 204 -10.06 -7.63 49.62
N PHE A 205 -10.61 -8.48 48.75
CA PHE A 205 -10.81 -9.91 49.05
C PHE A 205 -9.63 -10.79 48.61
N TYR A 206 -8.83 -10.33 47.65
CA TYR A 206 -7.70 -11.03 47.05
C TYR A 206 -6.49 -10.10 46.88
N PRO A 207 -5.86 -9.65 47.98
CA PRO A 207 -4.79 -8.64 47.96
C PRO A 207 -3.51 -9.10 47.24
N GLU A 208 -3.26 -10.41 47.15
CA GLU A 208 -2.12 -10.98 46.41
C GLU A 208 -2.50 -11.45 45.00
N SER A 209 -3.62 -10.95 44.44
CA SER A 209 -4.06 -11.36 43.10
C SER A 209 -3.11 -10.84 42.01
N PRO A 210 -2.74 -11.68 41.02
CA PRO A 210 -2.08 -11.21 39.81
C PRO A 210 -3.05 -10.37 38.96
N PRO A 211 -2.56 -9.63 37.95
CA PRO A 211 -3.41 -8.94 36.99
C PRO A 211 -4.50 -9.87 36.44
N PHE A 212 -5.75 -9.43 36.51
CA PHE A 212 -6.89 -10.22 36.10
C PHE A 212 -7.65 -9.51 34.97
N ARG A 213 -8.33 -10.32 34.16
CA ARG A 213 -9.34 -9.87 33.20
C ARG A 213 -10.66 -10.49 33.61
N ALA A 214 -11.70 -9.67 33.68
CA ALA A 214 -13.06 -10.12 33.89
C ALA A 214 -13.85 -9.79 32.62
N ASP A 215 -14.56 -10.77 32.06
CA ASP A 215 -15.49 -10.55 30.95
C ASP A 215 -16.92 -10.68 31.51
N ILE A 216 -17.72 -9.62 31.35
CA ILE A 216 -19.12 -9.61 31.78
C ILE A 216 -19.98 -10.00 30.58
N ILE A 217 -20.71 -11.12 30.71
CA ILE A 217 -21.65 -11.60 29.69
C ILE A 217 -23.06 -11.43 30.23
N ILE A 218 -23.79 -10.48 29.66
CA ILE A 218 -25.21 -10.25 29.97
C ILE A 218 -26.03 -10.94 28.88
N ASN A 219 -26.66 -12.07 29.21
CA ASN A 219 -27.61 -12.72 28.31
C ASN A 219 -28.97 -12.06 28.45
N CYS A 220 -29.32 -11.16 27.54
CA CYS A 220 -30.68 -10.65 27.43
C CYS A 220 -31.57 -11.74 26.81
N ARG A 221 -32.68 -12.04 27.46
CA ARG A 221 -33.67 -13.04 27.03
C ARG A 221 -34.78 -12.40 26.23
#